data_AF-A0A316BXJ0-F1
#
_entry.id   AF-A0A316BXJ0-F1
#
_cell.length_a   1.000
_cell.length_b   1.000
_cell.length_c   1.000
_cell.angle_alpha   90.00
_cell.angle_beta   90.00
_cell.angle_gamma   90.00
#
_symmetry.space_group_name_H-M   'P 1'
#
loop_
_entity.id
_entity.type
_entity.pdbx_description
1 polymer ?
#
loop_
_entity_poly.entity_id
_entity_poly.type
_entity_poly.pdbx_seq_one_letter_code
_entity_poly.pdbx_strand_id
1 'polypeptide(L)'
;MRYKVLDYLYKQGGLTLFAFSGESDLPLETLQDTALALNAGARFVVVDFSGKAETVGNIYVNDLLERLVTKQELDSLGEGSCIISGNRLLPTNDDQFRNLYHNLQLIQEYVPQILGIVPMDMNHEEATYIPLVTRLLVIAGKDMDFACEQIEDLKGLQQTNILWLFNEKPNKKRFPRAAATINASQSFTKECTVLKTNQAWKKNPKSFGSTIESLHKVQILQKNPLDGIPKLFRKFYPIFLIIAVLIPFLFVSKLEPSVSNTRNRIHERDIITTAPSFEYTFDGKESVNRVARYGIGRFCALVADEKMVKQYMDVTLDENGYNANAWTKENNQIIPPAGTVIKFSRPDMFNETSADSTGSAWKYWTSIYSDSIAYLTEFYYENQTQTNRKHQAIDVAGKQGARILAPFSAKAWTSKDERGGIIIGLVHEKQVVVFMHCDKLLYLDGQEVMAGDPIATVGTSGHTTGPHAHIVTGIVDKNGTKRLGNIKYKVMDPITWYYRFKPKSLK
;
A
#
# COMPACT_ATOMS: atom_id res chain seq x y z
N MET A 1 -3.87 -7.01 10.62
CA MET A 1 -4.71 -8.21 10.40
C MET A 1 -5.53 -7.99 9.13
N ARG A 2 -5.57 -8.95 8.19
CA ARG A 2 -6.43 -8.84 6.97
C ARG A 2 -7.91 -8.88 7.41
N TYR A 3 -8.79 -8.12 6.77
CA TYR A 3 -10.22 -8.02 7.13
C TYR A 3 -10.90 -9.40 7.31
N LYS A 4 -10.65 -10.34 6.40
CA LYS A 4 -11.16 -11.73 6.46
C LYS A 4 -10.73 -12.48 7.74
N VAL A 5 -9.53 -12.22 8.25
CA VAL A 5 -9.02 -12.87 9.49
C VAL A 5 -9.69 -12.27 10.72
N LEU A 6 -9.91 -10.95 10.73
CA LEU A 6 -10.61 -10.29 11.82
C LEU A 6 -12.06 -10.75 11.92
N ASP A 7 -12.76 -10.86 10.79
CA ASP A 7 -14.11 -11.41 10.73
C ASP A 7 -14.15 -12.87 11.16
N TYR A 8 -13.17 -13.68 10.75
CA TYR A 8 -13.05 -15.07 11.19
C TYR A 8 -12.90 -15.17 12.71
N LEU A 9 -12.00 -14.38 13.31
CA LEU A 9 -11.79 -14.38 14.77
C LEU A 9 -13.00 -13.87 15.54
N TYR A 10 -13.71 -12.87 15.02
CA TYR A 10 -14.96 -12.41 15.60
C TYR A 10 -16.03 -13.52 15.60
N LYS A 11 -16.13 -14.26 14.49
CA LYS A 11 -17.06 -15.38 14.32
C LYS A 11 -16.76 -16.61 15.17
N GLN A 12 -15.57 -16.73 15.77
CA GLN A 12 -15.28 -17.78 16.78
C GLN A 12 -16.12 -17.63 18.06
N GLY A 13 -16.93 -16.59 18.14
CA GLY A 13 -17.83 -16.36 19.27
C GLY A 13 -17.21 -15.51 20.35
N GLY A 14 -18.00 -14.97 21.27
CA GLY A 14 -17.57 -14.09 22.34
C GLY A 14 -18.69 -13.76 23.32
N LEU A 15 -18.32 -13.29 24.51
CA LEU A 15 -19.25 -12.87 25.56
C LEU A 15 -19.24 -11.34 25.71
N THR A 16 -20.42 -10.73 25.67
CA THR A 16 -20.64 -9.34 26.07
C THR A 16 -21.45 -9.34 27.36
N LEU A 17 -20.90 -8.75 28.41
CA LEU A 17 -21.59 -8.62 29.69
C LEU A 17 -22.29 -7.27 29.80
N PHE A 18 -23.43 -7.24 30.48
CA PHE A 18 -24.21 -6.06 30.78
C PHE A 18 -24.34 -5.92 32.29
N ALA A 19 -24.01 -4.73 32.81
CA ALA A 19 -24.24 -4.38 34.20
C ALA A 19 -25.17 -3.16 34.28
N PHE A 20 -26.24 -3.28 35.05
CA PHE A 20 -27.24 -2.23 35.21
C PHE A 20 -27.21 -1.66 36.63
N SER A 21 -26.91 -0.37 36.78
CA SER A 21 -26.92 0.29 38.10
C SER A 21 -28.23 1.03 38.36
N GLY A 22 -28.83 0.79 39.52
CA GLY A 22 -30.08 1.48 39.91
C GLY A 22 -31.31 1.16 39.04
N GLU A 23 -31.29 0.06 38.27
CA GLU A 23 -32.47 -0.46 37.55
C GLU A 23 -32.97 -1.75 38.22
N SER A 24 -34.26 -1.78 38.56
CA SER A 24 -34.96 -2.98 39.03
C SER A 24 -35.26 -3.93 37.87
N ASP A 25 -35.78 -3.37 36.77
CA ASP A 25 -36.27 -4.14 35.63
C ASP A 25 -35.21 -4.20 34.54
N LEU A 26 -34.89 -5.41 34.11
CA LEU A 26 -33.94 -5.64 33.03
C LEU A 26 -34.62 -5.41 31.66
N PRO A 27 -33.96 -4.73 30.71
CA PRO A 27 -34.47 -4.57 29.35
C PRO A 27 -34.28 -5.85 28.52
N LEU A 28 -34.91 -6.96 28.96
CA LEU A 28 -34.69 -8.30 28.40
C LEU A 28 -35.02 -8.40 26.91
N GLU A 29 -36.15 -7.85 26.47
CA GLU A 29 -36.56 -7.85 25.06
C GLU A 29 -35.48 -7.19 24.16
N THR A 30 -34.99 -6.01 24.57
CA THR A 30 -33.89 -5.34 23.87
C THR A 30 -32.63 -6.19 23.81
N LEU A 31 -32.27 -6.86 24.91
CA LEU A 31 -31.08 -7.72 24.95
C LEU A 31 -31.24 -8.94 24.04
N GLN A 32 -32.43 -9.56 24.01
CA GLN A 32 -32.74 -10.66 23.11
C GLN A 32 -32.64 -10.23 21.65
N ASP A 33 -33.25 -9.11 21.27
CA ASP A 33 -33.17 -8.55 19.92
C ASP A 33 -31.74 -8.19 19.52
N THR A 34 -30.95 -7.69 20.46
CA THR A 34 -29.53 -7.36 20.25
C THR A 34 -28.72 -8.64 20.05
N ALA A 35 -28.97 -9.68 20.84
CA ALA A 35 -28.33 -10.97 20.71
C ALA A 35 -28.68 -11.65 19.38
N LEU A 36 -29.94 -11.55 18.94
CA LEU A 36 -30.36 -11.99 17.61
C LEU A 36 -29.62 -11.22 16.52
N ALA A 37 -29.54 -9.88 16.62
CA ALA A 37 -28.82 -9.07 15.65
C ALA A 37 -27.34 -9.45 15.53
N LEU A 38 -26.67 -9.72 16.66
CA LEU A 38 -25.27 -10.17 16.71
C LEU A 38 -25.04 -11.55 16.07
N ASN A 39 -26.06 -12.41 16.12
CA ASN A 39 -26.03 -13.76 15.53
C ASN A 39 -26.77 -13.83 14.19
N ALA A 40 -26.84 -12.71 13.45
CA ALA A 40 -27.47 -12.62 12.12
C ALA A 40 -28.93 -13.11 12.06
N GLY A 41 -29.67 -12.96 13.16
CA GLY A 41 -31.08 -13.34 13.28
C GLY A 41 -31.33 -14.82 13.49
N ALA A 42 -30.29 -15.65 13.70
CA ALA A 42 -30.43 -17.09 13.83
C ALA A 42 -30.99 -17.50 15.21
N ARG A 43 -30.24 -17.21 16.29
CA ARG A 43 -30.56 -17.65 17.65
C ARG A 43 -29.84 -16.79 18.69
N PHE A 44 -30.36 -16.76 19.91
CA PHE A 44 -29.72 -16.08 21.04
C PHE A 44 -29.56 -16.97 22.27
N VAL A 45 -28.53 -16.67 23.05
CA VAL A 45 -28.37 -17.13 24.43
C VAL A 45 -28.07 -15.89 25.27
N VAL A 46 -28.91 -15.66 26.28
CA VAL A 46 -28.67 -14.65 27.32
C VAL A 46 -28.42 -15.36 28.64
N VAL A 47 -27.29 -15.10 29.29
CA VAL A 47 -26.95 -15.68 30.59
C VAL A 47 -27.10 -14.62 31.69
N ASP A 48 -28.10 -14.75 32.54
CA ASP A 48 -28.33 -13.83 33.64
C ASP A 48 -27.67 -14.33 34.93
N PHE A 49 -26.48 -13.80 35.21
CA PHE A 49 -25.76 -13.99 36.48
C PHE A 49 -26.28 -13.08 37.60
N SER A 50 -27.17 -12.12 37.32
CA SER A 50 -27.76 -11.24 38.34
C SER A 50 -28.96 -11.88 39.06
N GLY A 51 -29.59 -12.87 38.43
CA GLY A 51 -30.76 -13.58 38.96
C GLY A 51 -32.05 -12.77 38.98
N LYS A 52 -32.17 -11.78 38.09
CA LYS A 52 -33.35 -10.92 37.96
C LYS A 52 -34.33 -11.41 36.88
N ALA A 53 -33.87 -12.25 35.96
CA ALA A 53 -34.67 -12.86 34.91
C ALA A 53 -35.15 -14.27 35.31
N GLU A 54 -36.30 -14.68 34.79
CA GLU A 54 -36.76 -16.06 34.89
C GLU A 54 -36.00 -16.96 33.91
N THR A 55 -35.60 -18.15 34.37
CA THR A 55 -34.93 -19.13 33.52
C THR A 55 -35.93 -19.75 32.54
N VAL A 56 -35.58 -19.77 31.26
CA VAL A 56 -36.33 -20.44 30.21
C VAL A 56 -35.43 -21.50 29.59
N GLY A 57 -35.46 -22.71 30.14
CA GLY A 57 -34.64 -23.85 29.69
C GLY A 57 -34.33 -24.86 30.81
N ASN A 58 -33.54 -25.88 30.47
CA ASN A 58 -33.13 -26.96 31.39
C ASN A 58 -31.73 -26.77 32.00
N ILE A 59 -31.06 -25.67 31.67
CA ILE A 59 -29.71 -25.35 32.14
C ILE A 59 -29.81 -24.10 33.00
N TYR A 60 -29.22 -24.16 34.20
CA TYR A 60 -29.13 -23.03 35.12
C TYR A 60 -27.70 -22.51 35.19
N VAL A 61 -27.53 -21.26 35.64
CA VAL A 61 -26.18 -20.70 35.86
C VAL A 61 -25.35 -21.55 36.82
N ASN A 62 -25.99 -22.19 37.81
CA ASN A 62 -25.32 -23.10 38.73
C ASN A 62 -24.68 -24.30 38.02
N ASP A 63 -25.38 -24.89 37.04
CA ASP A 63 -24.84 -25.98 36.24
C ASP A 63 -23.59 -25.55 35.46
N LEU A 64 -23.58 -24.31 34.95
CA LEU A 64 -22.44 -23.77 34.22
C LEU A 64 -21.18 -23.64 35.09
N LEU A 65 -21.34 -23.48 36.41
CA LEU A 65 -20.24 -23.32 37.37
C LEU A 65 -19.78 -24.64 37.98
N GLU A 66 -20.69 -25.58 38.25
CA GLU A 66 -20.37 -26.77 39.05
C GLU A 66 -19.98 -27.98 38.21
N ARG A 67 -20.41 -28.05 36.94
CA ARG A 67 -20.17 -29.22 36.07
C ARG A 67 -20.03 -28.83 34.60
N LEU A 68 -19.58 -29.77 33.77
CA LEU A 68 -19.67 -29.60 32.32
C LEU A 68 -21.08 -29.94 31.83
N VAL A 69 -21.61 -29.12 30.93
CA VAL A 69 -22.90 -29.33 30.28
C VAL A 69 -22.78 -30.51 29.31
N THR A 70 -23.79 -31.39 29.31
CA THR A 70 -23.81 -32.58 28.46
C THR A 70 -24.16 -32.22 27.02
N LYS A 71 -23.80 -33.10 26.08
CA LYS A 71 -24.12 -32.90 24.66
C LYS A 71 -25.64 -32.81 24.43
N GLN A 72 -26.44 -33.59 25.13
CA GLN A 72 -27.91 -33.56 25.02
C GLN A 72 -28.50 -32.22 25.48
N GLU A 73 -27.96 -31.64 26.55
CA GLU A 73 -28.32 -30.29 27.02
C GLU A 73 -27.91 -29.22 26.00
N LEU A 74 -26.72 -29.33 25.40
CA LEU A 74 -26.28 -28.43 24.33
C LEU A 74 -27.11 -28.57 23.04
N ASP A 75 -27.50 -29.79 22.66
CA ASP A 75 -28.35 -30.06 21.50
C ASP A 75 -29.74 -29.41 21.69
N SER A 76 -30.26 -29.38 22.93
CA SER A 76 -31.51 -28.68 23.25
C SER A 76 -31.40 -27.15 23.12
N LEU A 77 -30.22 -26.58 23.35
CA LEU A 77 -29.93 -25.18 23.01
C LEU A 77 -29.84 -24.96 21.49
N GLY A 78 -29.52 -26.01 20.73
CA GLY A 78 -29.41 -25.98 19.28
C GLY A 78 -30.73 -25.70 18.56
N GLU A 79 -31.86 -26.05 19.18
CA GLU A 79 -33.21 -25.96 18.60
C GLU A 79 -33.96 -24.64 18.90
N GLY A 80 -33.50 -23.81 19.85
CA GLY A 80 -34.22 -22.60 20.26
C GLY A 80 -33.33 -21.48 20.83
N SER A 81 -33.93 -20.31 21.05
CA SER A 81 -33.26 -19.23 21.82
C SER A 81 -33.66 -19.31 23.28
N CYS A 82 -32.73 -19.06 24.20
CA CYS A 82 -32.96 -19.30 25.63
C CYS A 82 -32.37 -18.23 26.55
N ILE A 83 -32.88 -18.19 27.78
CA ILE A 83 -32.33 -17.40 28.90
C ILE A 83 -31.89 -18.37 30.00
N ILE A 84 -30.60 -18.38 30.28
CA ILE A 84 -30.01 -19.17 31.36
C ILE A 84 -29.87 -18.24 32.56
N SER A 85 -30.73 -18.37 33.56
CA SER A 85 -30.69 -17.55 34.78
C SER A 85 -30.39 -18.41 36.02
N GLY A 86 -30.01 -17.77 37.11
CA GLY A 86 -29.74 -18.42 38.40
C GLY A 86 -29.63 -17.42 39.55
N ASN A 87 -29.57 -17.92 40.79
CA ASN A 87 -29.62 -17.10 42.01
C ASN A 87 -28.33 -16.31 42.27
N ARG A 88 -28.05 -15.28 41.46
CA ARG A 88 -26.89 -14.39 41.58
C ARG A 88 -25.58 -15.14 41.84
N LEU A 89 -25.07 -15.78 40.79
CA LEU A 89 -23.91 -16.66 40.90
C LEU A 89 -22.84 -16.20 39.93
N LEU A 90 -21.72 -15.71 40.48
CA LEU A 90 -20.47 -15.52 39.75
C LEU A 90 -19.43 -16.50 40.31
N PRO A 91 -18.42 -16.88 39.51
CA PRO A 91 -17.36 -17.76 39.99
C PRO A 91 -16.61 -17.11 41.15
N THR A 92 -16.45 -17.84 42.26
CA THR A 92 -15.68 -17.41 43.44
C THR A 92 -14.34 -18.13 43.57
N ASN A 93 -14.13 -19.17 42.77
CA ASN A 93 -12.88 -19.94 42.75
C ASN A 93 -12.53 -20.42 41.32
N ASP A 94 -11.29 -20.87 41.17
CA ASP A 94 -10.72 -21.24 39.86
C ASP A 94 -11.40 -22.44 39.20
N ASP A 95 -11.95 -23.38 39.99
CA ASP A 95 -12.64 -24.54 39.44
C ASP A 95 -14.01 -24.15 38.86
N GLN A 96 -14.77 -23.32 39.58
CA GLN A 96 -16.01 -22.74 39.07
C GLN A 96 -15.75 -21.90 37.81
N PHE A 97 -14.69 -21.10 37.82
CA PHE A 97 -14.28 -20.33 36.64
C PHE A 97 -13.94 -21.23 35.46
N ARG A 98 -13.18 -22.31 35.68
CA ARG A 98 -12.77 -23.26 34.63
C ARG A 98 -14.00 -23.93 34.00
N ASN A 99 -14.95 -24.40 34.81
CA ASN A 99 -16.20 -24.98 34.33
C ASN A 99 -17.01 -23.95 33.52
N LEU A 100 -17.19 -22.74 34.04
CA LEU A 100 -17.89 -21.67 33.34
C LEU A 100 -17.25 -21.38 31.98
N TYR A 101 -15.92 -21.23 31.96
CA TYR A 101 -15.19 -20.96 30.74
C TYR A 101 -15.38 -22.06 29.69
N HIS A 102 -15.25 -23.34 30.08
CA HIS A 102 -15.46 -24.46 29.17
C HIS A 102 -16.90 -24.54 28.65
N ASN A 103 -17.88 -24.36 29.53
CA ASN A 103 -19.28 -24.39 29.12
C ASN A 103 -19.61 -23.24 28.17
N LEU A 104 -19.10 -22.04 28.42
CA LEU A 104 -19.25 -20.91 27.50
C LEU A 104 -18.62 -21.20 26.13
N GLN A 105 -17.47 -21.87 26.07
CA GLN A 105 -16.86 -22.29 24.79
C GLN A 105 -17.74 -23.30 24.05
N LEU A 106 -18.29 -24.30 24.75
CA LEU A 106 -19.19 -25.28 24.16
C LEU A 106 -20.47 -24.63 23.61
N ILE A 107 -21.05 -23.68 24.36
CA ILE A 107 -22.23 -22.93 23.91
C ILE A 107 -21.88 -22.06 22.68
N GLN A 108 -20.67 -21.49 22.61
CA GLN A 108 -20.22 -20.67 21.48
C GLN A 108 -20.13 -21.43 20.15
N GLU A 109 -20.00 -22.76 20.17
CA GLU A 109 -20.06 -23.59 18.96
C GLU A 109 -21.45 -23.54 18.31
N TYR A 110 -22.51 -23.36 19.12
CA TYR A 110 -23.88 -23.23 18.64
C TYR A 110 -24.27 -21.76 18.47
N VAL A 111 -24.04 -20.94 19.48
CA VAL A 111 -24.41 -19.52 19.49
C VAL A 111 -23.15 -18.68 19.67
N PRO A 112 -22.52 -18.21 18.57
CA PRO A 112 -21.23 -17.55 18.65
C PRO A 112 -21.23 -16.34 19.61
N GLN A 113 -22.19 -15.42 19.50
CA GLN A 113 -22.24 -14.25 20.37
C GLN A 113 -23.21 -14.48 21.51
N ILE A 114 -22.69 -14.57 22.73
CA ILE A 114 -23.47 -14.72 23.97
C ILE A 114 -23.56 -13.36 24.64
N LEU A 115 -24.75 -13.02 25.13
CA LEU A 115 -24.91 -11.88 26.05
C LEU A 115 -25.01 -12.40 27.48
N GLY A 116 -24.39 -11.72 28.42
CA GLY A 116 -24.55 -12.01 29.83
C GLY A 116 -24.98 -10.77 30.61
N ILE A 117 -25.70 -10.96 31.71
CA ILE A 117 -26.10 -9.91 32.63
C ILE A 117 -25.42 -10.21 33.96
N VAL A 118 -24.68 -9.23 34.50
CA VAL A 118 -23.99 -9.37 35.78
C VAL A 118 -24.52 -8.35 36.79
N PRO A 119 -24.53 -8.71 38.09
CA PRO A 119 -24.79 -7.72 39.13
C PRO A 119 -23.73 -6.61 39.06
N MET A 120 -24.12 -5.36 39.34
CA MET A 120 -23.16 -4.25 39.39
C MET A 120 -22.41 -4.22 40.73
N ASP A 121 -23.03 -4.74 41.79
CA ASP A 121 -22.51 -4.83 43.14
C ASP A 121 -21.70 -6.12 43.35
N MET A 122 -20.56 -6.23 42.66
CA MET A 122 -19.66 -7.40 42.75
C MET A 122 -18.67 -7.27 43.90
N ASN A 123 -18.19 -8.40 44.42
CA ASN A 123 -17.02 -8.42 45.31
C ASN A 123 -15.71 -8.49 44.50
N HIS A 124 -14.56 -8.36 45.18
CA HIS A 124 -13.24 -8.36 44.54
C HIS A 124 -12.90 -9.69 43.81
N GLU A 125 -13.33 -10.83 44.35
CA GLU A 125 -13.07 -12.15 43.76
C GLU A 125 -13.86 -12.33 42.47
N GLU A 126 -15.17 -12.07 42.52
CA GLU A 126 -16.08 -12.11 41.38
C GLU A 126 -15.59 -11.20 40.24
N ALA A 127 -15.21 -9.96 40.58
CA ALA A 127 -14.73 -8.99 39.60
C ALA A 127 -13.43 -9.45 38.90
N THR A 128 -12.60 -10.27 39.56
CA THR A 128 -11.32 -10.74 39.01
C THR A 128 -11.51 -11.59 37.76
N TYR A 129 -12.60 -12.35 37.68
CA TYR A 129 -12.87 -13.24 36.56
C TYR A 129 -13.52 -12.55 35.35
N ILE A 130 -14.19 -11.41 35.56
CA ILE A 130 -14.86 -10.63 34.50
C ILE A 130 -13.95 -10.38 33.27
N PRO A 131 -12.75 -9.78 33.38
CA PRO A 131 -11.89 -9.49 32.23
C PRO A 131 -11.38 -10.74 31.49
N LEU A 132 -11.47 -11.92 32.11
CA LEU A 132 -11.00 -13.19 31.54
C LEU A 132 -12.03 -13.82 30.61
N VAL A 133 -13.33 -13.69 30.91
CA VAL A 133 -14.42 -14.25 30.10
C VAL A 133 -15.02 -13.24 29.13
N THR A 134 -15.09 -11.96 29.50
CA THR A 134 -15.79 -10.95 28.70
C THR A 134 -14.87 -10.29 27.69
N ARG A 135 -15.41 -10.02 26.50
CA ARG A 135 -14.80 -9.05 25.59
C ARG A 135 -15.22 -7.65 26.03
N LEU A 136 -16.51 -7.39 26.06
CA LEU A 136 -17.04 -6.07 26.31
C LEU A 136 -17.97 -6.09 27.53
N LEU A 137 -17.75 -5.18 28.47
CA LEU A 137 -18.69 -4.90 29.55
C LEU A 137 -19.46 -3.62 29.23
N VAL A 138 -20.76 -3.74 29.03
CA VAL A 138 -21.66 -2.61 28.83
C VAL A 138 -22.21 -2.19 30.18
N ILE A 139 -22.04 -0.93 30.54
CA ILE A 139 -22.55 -0.37 31.80
C ILE A 139 -23.61 0.68 31.47
N ALA A 140 -24.81 0.47 31.98
CA ALA A 140 -25.96 1.34 31.80
C ALA A 140 -26.76 1.43 33.11
N GLY A 141 -27.76 2.30 33.16
CA GLY A 141 -28.70 2.36 34.27
C GLY A 141 -29.09 3.77 34.63
N LYS A 142 -29.52 3.94 35.87
CA LYS A 142 -29.97 5.22 36.46
C LYS A 142 -28.96 5.79 37.44
N ASP A 143 -28.19 4.93 38.12
CA ASP A 143 -27.24 5.36 39.16
C ASP A 143 -25.80 5.38 38.65
N MET A 144 -25.40 6.55 38.13
CA MET A 144 -24.07 6.74 37.57
C MET A 144 -22.98 6.73 38.66
N ASP A 145 -23.28 7.30 39.84
CA ASP A 145 -22.31 7.43 40.92
C ASP A 145 -21.97 6.06 41.50
N PHE A 146 -23.00 5.22 41.75
CA PHE A 146 -22.78 3.84 42.18
C PHE A 146 -21.94 3.05 41.17
N ALA A 147 -22.24 3.20 39.87
CA ALA A 147 -21.44 2.56 38.83
C ALA A 147 -19.97 3.00 38.85
N CYS A 148 -19.71 4.28 39.10
CA CYS A 148 -18.35 4.80 39.23
C CYS A 148 -17.64 4.29 40.48
N GLU A 149 -18.34 4.22 41.62
CA GLU A 149 -17.83 3.69 42.89
C GLU A 149 -17.35 2.24 42.74
N GLN A 150 -18.15 1.38 42.10
CA GLN A 150 -17.78 -0.01 41.84
C GLN A 150 -16.55 -0.12 40.93
N ILE A 151 -16.45 0.69 39.87
CA ILE A 151 -15.25 0.68 38.99
C ILE A 151 -14.02 1.22 39.74
N GLU A 152 -14.18 2.20 40.63
CA GLU A 152 -13.08 2.78 41.40
C GLU A 152 -12.43 1.76 42.35
N ASP A 153 -13.26 0.88 42.93
CA ASP A 153 -12.85 -0.13 43.89
C ASP A 153 -12.41 -1.45 43.24
N LEU A 154 -13.13 -1.91 42.22
CA LEU A 154 -12.94 -3.22 41.61
C LEU A 154 -11.93 -3.19 40.46
N LYS A 155 -10.71 -3.65 40.73
CA LYS A 155 -9.62 -3.74 39.73
C LYS A 155 -9.99 -4.54 38.48
N GLY A 156 -10.76 -5.62 38.63
CA GLY A 156 -11.19 -6.45 37.50
C GLY A 156 -12.05 -5.69 36.49
N LEU A 157 -12.90 -4.77 36.96
CA LEU A 157 -13.67 -3.88 36.08
C LEU A 157 -12.77 -2.86 35.38
N GLN A 158 -11.77 -2.33 36.08
CA GLN A 158 -10.79 -1.38 35.51
C GLN A 158 -9.98 -1.99 34.36
N GLN A 159 -9.76 -3.31 34.38
CA GLN A 159 -9.04 -4.08 33.36
C GLN A 159 -9.94 -4.54 32.21
N THR A 160 -11.25 -4.33 32.33
CA THR A 160 -12.23 -4.73 31.34
C THR A 160 -12.47 -3.57 30.36
N ASN A 161 -12.71 -3.90 29.09
CA ASN A 161 -13.13 -2.90 28.13
C ASN A 161 -14.60 -2.55 28.35
N ILE A 162 -14.86 -1.29 28.71
CA ILE A 162 -16.20 -0.83 29.07
C ILE A 162 -16.84 -0.04 27.94
N LEU A 163 -18.10 -0.34 27.62
CA LEU A 163 -19.01 0.57 26.91
C LEU A 163 -19.92 1.28 27.92
N TRP A 164 -19.62 2.54 28.16
CA TRP A 164 -20.32 3.42 29.10
C TRP A 164 -21.52 4.07 28.43
N LEU A 165 -22.74 3.71 28.84
CA LEU A 165 -23.98 4.21 28.22
C LEU A 165 -24.61 5.40 28.94
N PHE A 166 -24.02 5.92 30.01
CA PHE A 166 -24.44 7.20 30.58
C PHE A 166 -24.01 8.37 29.69
N ASN A 167 -24.86 9.39 29.61
CA ASN A 167 -24.62 10.60 28.83
C ASN A 167 -23.41 11.39 29.37
N GLU A 168 -23.25 11.39 30.68
CA GLU A 168 -22.19 12.14 31.36
C GLU A 168 -20.93 11.31 31.56
N LYS A 169 -19.79 12.02 31.65
CA LYS A 169 -18.50 11.40 32.00
C LYS A 169 -18.37 11.28 33.52
N PRO A 170 -17.70 10.23 34.02
CA PRO A 170 -17.34 10.16 35.44
C PRO A 170 -16.58 11.40 35.88
N ASN A 171 -16.90 11.92 37.07
CA ASN A 171 -16.20 13.06 37.63
C ASN A 171 -14.76 12.67 37.98
N LYS A 172 -13.79 13.17 37.22
CA LYS A 172 -12.37 12.84 37.37
C LYS A 172 -11.79 13.16 38.75
N LYS A 173 -12.32 14.14 39.48
CA LYS A 173 -11.85 14.49 40.83
C LYS A 173 -12.34 13.50 41.89
N ARG A 174 -13.57 13.00 41.74
CA ARG A 174 -14.19 12.07 42.68
C ARG A 174 -13.82 10.62 42.38
N PHE A 175 -13.78 10.25 41.09
CA PHE A 175 -13.56 8.88 40.62
C PHE A 175 -12.41 8.84 39.59
N PRO A 176 -11.16 9.02 40.03
CA PRO A 176 -10.03 9.12 39.12
C PRO A 176 -9.78 7.83 38.32
N ARG A 177 -9.93 6.65 38.92
CA ARG A 177 -9.72 5.36 38.23
C ARG A 177 -10.87 5.07 37.28
N ALA A 178 -12.12 5.25 37.72
CA ALA A 178 -13.27 5.09 36.85
C ALA A 178 -13.20 6.05 35.66
N ALA A 179 -12.90 7.33 35.90
CA ALA A 179 -12.69 8.30 34.83
C ALA A 179 -11.55 7.89 33.88
N ALA A 180 -10.45 7.34 34.40
CA ALA A 180 -9.35 6.87 33.56
C ALA A 180 -9.77 5.68 32.67
N THR A 181 -10.39 4.65 33.24
CA THR A 181 -10.88 3.47 32.52
C THR A 181 -11.91 3.85 31.45
N ILE A 182 -12.89 4.67 31.82
CA ILE A 182 -13.97 5.09 30.92
C ILE A 182 -13.46 6.02 29.80
N ASN A 183 -12.49 6.90 30.08
CA ASN A 183 -11.88 7.73 29.03
C ASN A 183 -10.93 6.94 28.11
N ALA A 184 -10.32 5.85 28.58
CA ALA A 184 -9.51 4.96 27.76
C ALA A 184 -10.37 4.09 26.81
N SER A 185 -11.66 3.92 27.12
CA SER A 185 -12.61 3.17 26.32
C SER A 185 -13.08 3.91 25.05
N GLN A 186 -13.77 3.20 24.15
CA GLN A 186 -14.36 3.78 22.94
C GLN A 186 -15.75 4.41 23.17
N SER A 187 -16.15 4.57 24.44
CA SER A 187 -17.52 4.95 24.82
C SER A 187 -17.96 6.34 24.34
N PHE A 188 -17.04 7.25 24.02
CA PHE A 188 -17.37 8.62 23.58
C PHE A 188 -17.03 8.88 22.11
N THR A 189 -16.90 7.83 21.32
CA THR A 189 -16.91 7.93 19.85
C THR A 189 -18.26 8.47 19.38
N LYS A 190 -18.31 9.00 18.15
CA LYS A 190 -19.53 9.58 17.58
C LYS A 190 -20.66 8.54 17.53
N GLU A 191 -20.32 7.33 17.11
CA GLU A 191 -21.21 6.17 17.02
C GLU A 191 -21.78 5.79 18.38
N CYS A 192 -20.91 5.68 19.40
CA CYS A 192 -21.36 5.35 20.76
C CYS A 192 -22.19 6.49 21.38
N THR A 193 -21.90 7.75 21.08
CA THR A 193 -22.66 8.89 21.60
C THR A 193 -24.10 8.92 21.10
N VAL A 194 -24.30 8.56 19.82
CA VAL A 194 -25.64 8.43 19.22
C VAL A 194 -26.48 7.39 19.96
N LEU A 195 -25.87 6.26 20.36
CA LEU A 195 -26.57 5.19 21.09
C LEU A 195 -27.07 5.62 22.47
N LYS A 196 -26.35 6.52 23.15
CA LYS A 196 -26.71 7.01 24.50
C LYS A 196 -27.86 8.01 24.47
N THR A 197 -27.86 8.84 23.45
CA THR A 197 -28.84 9.93 23.30
C THR A 197 -30.25 9.34 23.28
N ASN A 198 -31.10 9.80 24.20
CA ASN A 198 -32.48 9.31 24.36
C ASN A 198 -32.61 7.78 24.48
N GLN A 199 -31.59 7.12 25.04
CA GLN A 199 -31.51 5.66 25.16
C GLN A 199 -31.76 4.95 23.81
N ALA A 200 -31.23 5.51 22.71
CA ALA A 200 -31.43 4.97 21.36
C ALA A 200 -30.99 3.51 21.22
N TRP A 201 -30.04 3.05 22.03
CA TRP A 201 -29.64 1.64 22.10
C TRP A 201 -30.78 0.70 22.50
N LYS A 202 -31.74 1.15 23.35
CA LYS A 202 -32.95 0.38 23.70
C LYS A 202 -33.93 0.28 22.53
N LYS A 203 -33.97 1.30 21.67
CA LYS A 203 -34.93 1.43 20.56
C LYS A 203 -34.45 0.81 19.25
N ASN A 204 -33.13 0.68 19.07
CA ASN A 204 -32.53 0.20 17.82
C ASN A 204 -31.53 -0.95 18.07
N PRO A 205 -32.01 -2.16 18.43
CA PRO A 205 -31.15 -3.31 18.73
C PRO A 205 -30.18 -3.68 17.59
N LYS A 206 -30.60 -3.54 16.33
CA LYS A 206 -29.73 -3.82 15.16
C LYS A 206 -28.53 -2.88 15.08
N SER A 207 -28.76 -1.58 15.26
CA SER A 207 -27.69 -0.57 15.26
C SER A 207 -26.77 -0.75 16.47
N PHE A 208 -27.34 -1.14 17.60
CA PHE A 208 -26.59 -1.42 18.82
C PHE A 208 -25.70 -2.66 18.64
N GLY A 209 -26.24 -3.75 18.10
CA GLY A 209 -25.50 -4.97 17.75
C GLY A 209 -24.34 -4.70 16.78
N SER A 210 -24.55 -3.91 15.73
CA SER A 210 -23.47 -3.51 14.81
C SER A 210 -22.35 -2.72 15.50
N THR A 211 -22.71 -1.91 16.50
CA THR A 211 -21.71 -1.19 17.31
C THR A 211 -20.95 -2.15 18.23
N ILE A 212 -21.63 -3.09 18.89
CA ILE A 212 -20.99 -4.13 19.70
C ILE A 212 -20.03 -4.97 18.84
N GLU A 213 -20.44 -5.39 17.64
CA GLU A 213 -19.57 -6.09 16.69
C GLU A 213 -18.31 -5.28 16.39
N SER A 214 -18.47 -4.00 16.08
CA SER A 214 -17.35 -3.10 15.79
C SER A 214 -16.40 -2.97 16.98
N LEU A 215 -16.94 -2.85 18.20
CA LEU A 215 -16.17 -2.80 19.44
C LEU A 215 -15.43 -4.12 19.70
N HIS A 216 -16.08 -5.27 19.51
CA HIS A 216 -15.42 -6.59 19.60
C HIS A 216 -14.25 -6.69 18.63
N LYS A 217 -14.43 -6.25 17.38
CA LYS A 217 -13.35 -6.23 16.37
C LYS A 217 -12.19 -5.31 16.79
N VAL A 218 -12.47 -4.13 17.35
CA VAL A 218 -11.44 -3.24 17.90
C VAL A 218 -10.64 -3.95 19.00
N GLN A 219 -11.32 -4.69 19.89
CA GLN A 219 -10.64 -5.41 20.95
C GLN A 219 -9.79 -6.58 20.47
N ILE A 220 -10.28 -7.35 19.49
CA ILE A 220 -9.48 -8.41 18.86
C ILE A 220 -8.19 -7.82 18.31
N LEU A 221 -8.25 -6.64 17.68
CA LEU A 221 -7.07 -5.93 17.18
C LEU A 221 -6.16 -5.38 18.29
N GLN A 222 -6.72 -5.00 19.45
CA GLN A 222 -5.93 -4.55 20.61
C GLN A 222 -5.18 -5.70 21.28
N LYS A 223 -5.85 -6.86 21.46
CA LYS A 223 -5.25 -8.08 22.05
C LYS A 223 -4.32 -8.81 21.07
N ASN A 224 -4.50 -8.62 19.77
CA ASN A 224 -3.61 -9.10 18.71
C ASN A 224 -2.92 -7.90 18.02
N PRO A 225 -2.09 -7.14 18.76
CA PRO A 225 -1.40 -6.01 18.16
C PRO A 225 -0.56 -6.52 16.98
N LEU A 226 -0.43 -5.68 15.95
CA LEU A 226 0.58 -5.94 14.92
C LEU A 226 1.93 -6.13 15.62
N ASP A 227 2.65 -7.20 15.32
CA ASP A 227 4.01 -7.43 15.82
C ASP A 227 5.05 -7.17 14.74
N GLY A 228 6.31 -6.97 15.17
CA GLY A 228 7.44 -6.66 14.29
C GLY A 228 7.42 -5.23 13.74
N ILE A 229 7.97 -5.07 12.53
CA ILE A 229 8.21 -3.77 11.87
C ILE A 229 6.93 -2.92 11.77
N PRO A 230 5.72 -3.46 11.47
CA PRO A 230 4.49 -2.65 11.42
C PRO A 230 4.09 -2.03 12.76
N LYS A 231 4.38 -2.68 13.90
CA LYS A 231 4.15 -2.14 15.26
C LYS A 231 5.03 -0.93 15.51
N LEU A 232 6.32 -1.06 15.20
CA LEU A 232 7.31 0.00 15.31
C LEU A 232 6.89 1.19 14.45
N PHE A 233 6.51 0.92 13.19
CA PHE A 233 6.12 1.98 12.27
C PHE A 233 4.90 2.75 12.76
N ARG A 234 3.88 2.08 13.30
CA ARG A 234 2.67 2.75 13.84
C ARG A 234 2.95 3.50 15.16
N LYS A 235 3.70 2.89 16.08
CA LYS A 235 4.03 3.48 17.39
C LYS A 235 4.90 4.73 17.23
N PHE A 236 5.87 4.67 16.34
CA PHE A 236 6.77 5.78 16.05
C PHE A 236 6.28 6.63 14.88
N TYR A 237 5.12 6.35 14.27
CA TYR A 237 4.60 7.15 13.16
C TYR A 237 4.53 8.64 13.49
N PRO A 238 4.01 9.09 14.66
CA PRO A 238 3.99 10.50 15.01
C PRO A 238 5.41 11.06 15.14
N ILE A 239 6.34 10.26 15.68
CA ILE A 239 7.76 10.63 15.82
C ILE A 239 8.45 10.68 14.46
N PHE A 240 8.17 9.77 13.53
CA PHE A 240 8.66 9.79 12.16
C PHE A 240 8.07 10.95 11.37
N LEU A 241 6.83 11.35 11.67
CA LEU A 241 6.18 12.51 11.06
C LEU A 241 6.76 13.81 11.62
N ILE A 242 6.99 13.88 12.93
CA ILE A 242 7.71 14.98 13.58
C ILE A 242 9.14 15.04 13.06
N ILE A 243 9.85 13.91 12.95
CA ILE A 243 11.18 13.84 12.34
C ILE A 243 11.10 14.27 10.88
N ALA A 244 10.11 13.84 10.08
CA ALA A 244 9.94 14.29 8.70
C ALA A 244 9.65 15.79 8.60
N VAL A 245 8.94 16.35 9.56
CA VAL A 245 8.64 17.80 9.66
C VAL A 245 9.85 18.57 10.19
N LEU A 246 10.65 17.99 11.09
CA LEU A 246 11.85 18.60 11.70
C LEU A 246 13.12 18.39 10.86
N ILE A 247 13.16 17.37 9.99
CA ILE A 247 14.28 17.07 9.08
C ILE A 247 14.65 18.32 8.26
N PRO A 248 13.72 19.08 7.66
CA PRO A 248 14.02 20.35 6.98
C PRO A 248 14.60 21.46 7.86
N PHE A 249 14.45 21.37 9.20
CA PHE A 249 14.91 22.38 10.15
C PHE A 249 16.21 21.97 10.87
N LEU A 250 16.43 20.67 11.06
CA LEU A 250 17.67 20.11 11.61
C LEU A 250 18.74 19.94 10.54
N PHE A 251 18.32 19.60 9.33
CA PHE A 251 19.11 19.78 8.12
C PHE A 251 18.66 21.09 7.52
N VAL A 252 19.27 22.20 7.96
CA VAL A 252 19.22 23.48 7.23
C VAL A 252 19.40 23.11 5.76
N SER A 253 18.34 23.26 4.96
CA SER A 253 18.50 23.26 3.52
C SER A 253 19.52 24.36 3.27
N LYS A 254 20.76 23.99 2.94
CA LYS A 254 21.65 24.94 2.30
C LYS A 254 20.80 25.53 1.18
N LEU A 255 20.60 26.85 1.22
CA LEU A 255 20.15 27.66 0.09
C LEU A 255 20.66 26.96 -1.16
N GLU A 256 19.77 26.76 -2.13
CA GLU A 256 20.15 26.16 -3.41
C GLU A 256 21.57 26.59 -3.73
N PRO A 257 22.54 25.66 -3.79
CA PRO A 257 23.54 25.89 -4.79
C PRO A 257 22.68 25.85 -6.05
N SER A 258 22.29 27.02 -6.57
CA SER A 258 22.44 27.23 -8.00
C SER A 258 23.71 26.48 -8.33
N VAL A 259 23.59 25.34 -9.04
CA VAL A 259 24.72 24.44 -9.24
C VAL A 259 25.86 25.34 -9.63
N SER A 260 26.85 25.45 -8.73
CA SER A 260 27.96 26.33 -8.98
C SER A 260 28.77 25.61 -10.05
N ASN A 261 28.36 25.81 -11.30
CA ASN A 261 29.08 25.45 -12.52
C ASN A 261 30.32 26.34 -12.67
N THR A 262 30.98 26.71 -11.57
CA THR A 262 32.24 27.44 -11.60
C THR A 262 33.43 26.49 -11.45
N ARG A 263 33.21 25.20 -11.18
CA ARG A 263 34.26 24.18 -11.32
C ARG A 263 34.02 23.36 -12.57
N ASN A 264 34.78 23.69 -13.61
CA ASN A 264 34.89 22.88 -14.82
C ASN A 264 35.52 21.52 -14.44
N ARG A 265 34.68 20.48 -14.35
CA ARG A 265 35.10 19.09 -14.03
C ARG A 265 35.31 18.24 -15.29
N ILE A 266 35.40 18.87 -16.47
CA ILE A 266 35.67 18.20 -17.74
C ILE A 266 36.92 17.31 -17.61
N HIS A 267 37.98 17.80 -16.95
CA HIS A 267 39.21 17.03 -16.78
C HIS A 267 39.05 15.75 -15.93
N GLU A 268 38.28 15.79 -14.83
CA GLU A 268 38.00 14.61 -14.00
C GLU A 268 37.09 13.61 -14.72
N ARG A 269 36.15 14.12 -15.55
CA ARG A 269 35.24 13.30 -16.35
C ARG A 269 35.97 12.65 -17.54
N ASP A 270 36.88 13.34 -18.19
CA ASP A 270 37.66 12.82 -19.33
C ASP A 270 38.63 11.71 -18.90
N ILE A 271 39.02 11.67 -17.62
CA ILE A 271 39.76 10.56 -17.01
C ILE A 271 38.86 9.32 -16.79
N ILE A 272 37.54 9.50 -16.61
CA ILE A 272 36.59 8.44 -16.22
C ILE A 272 35.69 7.97 -17.38
N THR A 273 35.50 8.78 -18.42
CA THR A 273 34.62 8.48 -19.57
C THR A 273 35.40 8.31 -20.87
N THR A 274 35.60 7.05 -21.25
CA THR A 274 35.60 6.55 -22.64
C THR A 274 36.03 7.55 -23.74
N ALA A 275 37.32 7.58 -24.09
CA ALA A 275 37.97 8.13 -25.30
C ALA A 275 37.40 9.45 -25.92
N PRO A 276 38.24 10.47 -26.19
CA PRO A 276 37.83 11.80 -26.72
C PRO A 276 37.21 11.76 -28.14
N SER A 277 37.14 10.57 -28.72
CA SER A 277 36.57 10.28 -30.03
C SER A 277 36.18 8.81 -30.08
N PHE A 278 35.38 8.42 -31.07
CA PHE A 278 35.22 7.03 -31.45
C PHE A 278 35.37 6.87 -32.95
N GLU A 279 35.86 5.71 -33.39
CA GLU A 279 35.92 5.38 -34.80
C GLU A 279 34.72 4.52 -35.19
N TYR A 280 34.23 4.72 -36.41
CA TYR A 280 33.17 3.91 -36.99
C TYR A 280 33.58 3.45 -38.40
N THR A 281 33.53 2.14 -38.61
CA THR A 281 33.78 1.52 -39.93
C THR A 281 32.44 1.36 -40.66
N PHE A 282 32.31 2.03 -41.80
CA PHE A 282 31.11 2.03 -42.63
C PHE A 282 30.98 0.74 -43.45
N ASP A 283 29.75 0.27 -43.62
CA ASP A 283 29.38 -0.93 -44.37
C ASP A 283 28.87 -0.63 -45.80
N GLY A 284 28.93 0.63 -46.24
CA GLY A 284 28.37 1.08 -47.52
C GLY A 284 26.87 1.34 -47.52
N LYS A 285 26.19 1.15 -46.37
CA LYS A 285 24.74 1.37 -46.22
C LYS A 285 24.43 2.38 -45.12
N GLU A 286 25.26 2.44 -44.09
CA GLU A 286 25.10 3.37 -42.98
C GLU A 286 25.38 4.81 -43.40
N SER A 287 24.56 5.75 -42.89
CA SER A 287 24.77 7.18 -43.16
C SER A 287 25.62 7.84 -42.07
N VAL A 288 26.50 8.76 -42.47
CA VAL A 288 27.23 9.64 -41.52
C VAL A 288 26.24 10.42 -40.66
N ASN A 289 25.09 10.83 -41.21
CA ASN A 289 24.02 11.53 -40.50
C ASN A 289 23.56 10.76 -39.25
N ARG A 290 23.36 9.44 -39.37
CA ARG A 290 22.94 8.59 -38.26
C ARG A 290 24.04 8.46 -37.19
N VAL A 291 25.28 8.23 -37.62
CA VAL A 291 26.43 8.14 -36.70
C VAL A 291 26.70 9.48 -36.00
N ALA A 292 26.49 10.59 -36.71
CA ALA A 292 26.59 11.95 -36.19
C ALA A 292 25.56 12.22 -35.08
N ARG A 293 24.30 11.82 -35.27
CA ARG A 293 23.26 11.91 -34.21
C ARG A 293 23.63 11.12 -32.97
N TYR A 294 24.15 9.91 -33.16
CA TYR A 294 24.71 9.12 -32.06
C TYR A 294 25.89 9.83 -31.38
N GLY A 295 26.83 10.40 -32.14
CA GLY A 295 27.97 11.13 -31.60
C GLY A 295 27.56 12.34 -30.75
N ILE A 296 26.67 13.19 -31.26
CA ILE A 296 26.11 14.33 -30.52
C ILE A 296 25.43 13.86 -29.23
N GLY A 297 24.57 12.84 -29.31
CA GLY A 297 23.91 12.27 -28.13
C GLY A 297 24.90 11.69 -27.12
N ARG A 298 25.93 10.97 -27.59
CA ARG A 298 26.95 10.34 -26.74
C ARG A 298 27.79 11.37 -26.00
N PHE A 299 28.20 12.45 -26.66
CA PHE A 299 29.11 13.44 -26.10
C PHE A 299 28.39 14.54 -25.29
N CYS A 300 27.18 14.92 -25.71
CA CYS A 300 26.46 16.06 -25.16
C CYS A 300 25.16 15.68 -24.43
N ALA A 301 24.68 14.44 -24.55
CA ALA A 301 23.38 14.00 -24.04
C ALA A 301 22.19 14.83 -24.56
N LEU A 302 22.28 15.28 -25.82
CA LEU A 302 21.27 16.08 -26.52
C LEU A 302 20.50 15.25 -27.56
N VAL A 303 19.29 15.71 -27.88
CA VAL A 303 18.57 15.30 -29.10
C VAL A 303 19.06 16.20 -30.23
N ALA A 304 19.65 15.59 -31.26
CA ALA A 304 20.27 16.33 -32.36
C ALA A 304 19.23 16.74 -33.41
N ASP A 305 19.09 18.04 -33.66
CA ASP A 305 18.33 18.58 -34.80
C ASP A 305 19.15 18.55 -36.10
N GLU A 306 18.51 18.80 -37.25
CA GLU A 306 19.18 18.77 -38.55
C GLU A 306 20.34 19.76 -38.66
N LYS A 307 20.24 20.93 -38.01
CA LYS A 307 21.29 21.96 -38.05
C LYS A 307 22.51 21.50 -37.26
N MET A 308 22.31 20.93 -36.08
CA MET A 308 23.36 20.34 -35.25
C MET A 308 24.05 19.20 -35.99
N VAL A 309 23.27 18.29 -36.60
CA VAL A 309 23.81 17.15 -37.36
C VAL A 309 24.65 17.66 -38.53
N LYS A 310 24.16 18.62 -39.31
CA LYS A 310 24.92 19.20 -40.42
C LYS A 310 26.22 19.84 -39.93
N GLN A 311 26.16 20.68 -38.90
CA GLN A 311 27.33 21.34 -38.33
C GLN A 311 28.38 20.32 -37.85
N TYR A 312 27.94 19.26 -37.17
CA TYR A 312 28.85 18.24 -36.67
C TYR A 312 29.43 17.37 -37.78
N MET A 313 28.65 17.06 -38.82
CA MET A 313 29.12 16.33 -40.00
C MET A 313 30.17 17.12 -40.78
N ASP A 314 29.94 18.42 -41.00
CA ASP A 314 30.86 19.29 -41.71
C ASP A 314 32.24 19.29 -41.01
N VAL A 315 32.25 19.41 -39.67
CA VAL A 315 33.49 19.32 -38.87
C VAL A 315 34.10 17.92 -38.90
N THR A 316 33.28 16.87 -38.75
CA THR A 316 33.77 15.49 -38.73
C THR A 316 34.44 15.11 -40.05
N LEU A 317 33.86 15.48 -41.19
CA LEU A 317 34.44 15.18 -42.50
C LEU A 317 35.76 15.93 -42.71
N ASP A 318 35.80 17.21 -42.35
CA ASP A 318 37.02 18.03 -42.44
C ASP A 318 38.16 17.46 -41.59
N GLU A 319 37.90 17.10 -40.33
CA GLU A 319 38.88 16.47 -39.42
C GLU A 319 39.42 15.14 -39.95
N ASN A 320 38.66 14.44 -40.78
CA ASN A 320 39.05 13.17 -41.40
C ASN A 320 39.62 13.34 -42.83
N GLY A 321 39.81 14.58 -43.29
CA GLY A 321 40.39 14.87 -44.60
C GLY A 321 39.45 14.65 -45.79
N TYR A 322 38.13 14.65 -45.55
CA TYR A 322 37.12 14.50 -46.59
C TYR A 322 36.44 15.85 -46.89
N ASN A 323 36.04 16.06 -48.14
CA ASN A 323 35.21 17.21 -48.51
C ASN A 323 33.80 17.08 -47.90
N ALA A 324 33.18 18.20 -47.50
CA ALA A 324 31.84 18.24 -46.93
C ALA A 324 30.74 17.57 -47.78
N ASN A 325 30.94 17.47 -49.10
CA ASN A 325 30.01 16.82 -50.03
C ASN A 325 30.44 15.40 -50.45
N ALA A 326 31.42 14.81 -49.77
CA ALA A 326 31.88 13.46 -50.09
C ALA A 326 30.73 12.45 -49.93
N TRP A 327 30.50 11.63 -50.95
CA TRP A 327 29.50 10.54 -50.94
C TRP A 327 28.04 10.94 -50.67
N THR A 328 27.70 12.20 -50.89
CA THR A 328 26.32 12.69 -50.78
C THR A 328 25.41 12.01 -51.80
N LYS A 329 24.26 11.52 -51.35
CA LYS A 329 23.17 10.97 -52.17
C LYS A 329 22.06 12.01 -52.38
N GLU A 330 21.11 11.72 -53.27
CA GLU A 330 20.00 12.61 -53.65
C GLU A 330 19.16 13.14 -52.46
N ASN A 331 19.17 12.44 -51.31
CA ASN A 331 18.44 12.82 -50.09
C ASN A 331 19.29 13.61 -49.07
N ASN A 332 20.40 14.23 -49.46
CA ASN A 332 21.37 14.89 -48.56
C ASN A 332 21.96 13.98 -47.46
N GLN A 333 21.86 12.66 -47.64
CA GLN A 333 22.52 11.68 -46.78
C GLN A 333 23.91 11.38 -47.32
N ILE A 334 24.89 11.33 -46.42
CA ILE A 334 26.26 10.96 -46.76
C ILE A 334 26.46 9.49 -46.42
N ILE A 335 26.73 8.66 -47.42
CA ILE A 335 26.92 7.21 -47.26
C ILE A 335 28.32 6.83 -47.75
N PRO A 336 29.31 6.72 -46.85
CA PRO A 336 30.67 6.34 -47.19
C PRO A 336 30.75 4.91 -47.75
N PRO A 337 31.71 4.61 -48.62
CA PRO A 337 31.96 3.25 -49.11
C PRO A 337 32.21 2.25 -47.98
N ALA A 338 31.96 0.97 -48.26
CA ALA A 338 32.26 -0.10 -47.31
C ALA A 338 33.77 -0.13 -47.00
N GLY A 339 34.11 -0.22 -45.71
CA GLY A 339 35.48 -0.21 -45.21
C GLY A 339 36.03 1.18 -44.89
N THR A 340 35.31 2.27 -45.21
CA THR A 340 35.71 3.62 -44.79
C THR A 340 35.63 3.73 -43.27
N VAL A 341 36.70 4.22 -42.65
CA VAL A 341 36.76 4.52 -41.21
C VAL A 341 36.72 6.03 -41.03
N ILE A 342 35.81 6.50 -40.18
CA ILE A 342 35.72 7.91 -39.80
C ILE A 342 35.82 8.01 -38.28
N LYS A 343 36.66 8.93 -37.80
CA LYS A 343 36.81 9.30 -36.40
C LYS A 343 35.82 10.42 -36.06
N PHE A 344 34.94 10.17 -35.10
CA PHE A 344 33.99 11.13 -34.56
C PHE A 344 34.51 11.70 -33.25
N SER A 345 35.01 12.94 -33.30
CA SER A 345 35.53 13.68 -32.14
C SER A 345 34.40 14.34 -31.35
N ARG A 346 34.65 14.67 -30.08
CA ARG A 346 33.69 15.47 -29.28
C ARG A 346 33.45 16.84 -29.95
N PRO A 347 32.19 17.27 -30.14
CA PRO A 347 31.89 18.61 -30.64
C PRO A 347 32.03 19.67 -29.54
N ASP A 348 33.03 20.56 -29.67
CA ASP A 348 33.23 21.70 -28.75
C ASP A 348 32.22 22.84 -29.01
N MET A 349 31.53 22.80 -30.15
CA MET A 349 30.59 23.83 -30.63
C MET A 349 29.20 23.79 -29.99
N PHE A 350 28.86 22.74 -29.24
CA PHE A 350 27.59 22.63 -28.52
C PHE A 350 27.79 22.97 -27.04
N ASN A 351 27.01 23.94 -26.53
CA ASN A 351 27.14 24.48 -25.17
C ASN A 351 27.23 23.42 -24.06
N GLU A 352 27.94 23.78 -22.98
CA GLU A 352 28.05 23.04 -21.71
C GLU A 352 26.67 22.84 -21.05
N THR A 353 25.91 21.86 -21.53
CA THR A 353 24.74 21.36 -20.79
C THR A 353 25.26 20.56 -19.59
N SER A 354 24.51 20.54 -18.49
CA SER A 354 24.80 19.72 -17.30
C SER A 354 24.73 18.23 -17.64
N ALA A 355 25.73 17.75 -18.38
CA ALA A 355 25.83 16.43 -19.00
C ALA A 355 25.86 15.31 -17.95
N ASP A 356 26.18 15.64 -16.69
CA ASP A 356 26.39 14.65 -15.63
C ASP A 356 25.07 13.98 -15.16
N SER A 357 23.93 14.69 -15.20
CA SER A 357 22.62 14.10 -14.86
C SER A 357 21.91 13.48 -16.07
N THR A 358 22.03 14.01 -17.28
CA THR A 358 21.32 13.43 -18.43
C THR A 358 22.12 12.31 -19.10
N GLY A 359 23.45 12.39 -19.10
CA GLY A 359 24.33 11.48 -19.85
C GLY A 359 24.29 10.03 -19.36
N SER A 360 24.19 9.80 -18.05
CA SER A 360 24.09 8.43 -17.51
C SER A 360 22.77 7.75 -17.91
N ALA A 361 21.67 8.50 -17.88
CA ALA A 361 20.36 8.02 -18.33
C ALA A 361 20.34 7.81 -19.84
N TRP A 362 20.91 8.75 -20.63
CA TRP A 362 21.08 8.61 -22.07
C TRP A 362 21.82 7.32 -22.43
N LYS A 363 22.97 7.07 -21.79
CA LYS A 363 23.78 5.87 -22.02
C LYS A 363 23.00 4.60 -21.67
N TYR A 364 22.28 4.61 -20.55
CA TYR A 364 21.45 3.49 -20.15
C TYR A 364 20.39 3.16 -21.20
N TRP A 365 19.57 4.14 -21.58
CA TRP A 365 18.48 3.92 -22.54
C TRP A 365 18.96 3.57 -23.94
N THR A 366 20.12 4.07 -24.40
CA THR A 366 20.67 3.69 -25.71
C THR A 366 21.38 2.34 -25.70
N SER A 367 21.84 1.86 -24.54
CA SER A 367 22.57 0.58 -24.43
C SER A 367 21.69 -0.68 -24.43
N ILE A 368 20.38 -0.55 -24.26
CA ILE A 368 19.45 -1.69 -24.21
C ILE A 368 18.97 -2.14 -25.60
N TYR A 369 19.74 -1.86 -26.65
CA TYR A 369 19.45 -2.24 -28.03
C TYR A 369 20.61 -3.04 -28.61
N SER A 370 20.31 -4.01 -29.49
CA SER A 370 21.33 -4.68 -30.31
C SER A 370 21.76 -3.81 -31.50
N ASP A 371 22.04 -2.54 -31.21
CA ASP A 371 22.40 -1.51 -32.17
C ASP A 371 23.34 -0.53 -31.47
N SER A 372 24.63 -0.61 -31.79
CA SER A 372 25.70 0.11 -31.09
C SER A 372 25.65 1.63 -31.27
N ILE A 373 24.86 2.11 -32.22
CA ILE A 373 24.70 3.53 -32.54
C ILE A 373 23.24 3.98 -32.42
N ALA A 374 22.46 3.36 -31.52
CA ALA A 374 21.14 3.84 -31.13
C ALA A 374 21.24 5.20 -30.42
N TYR A 375 20.27 6.10 -30.66
CA TYR A 375 20.30 7.47 -30.14
C TYR A 375 18.91 8.00 -29.82
N LEU A 376 18.83 9.03 -28.98
CA LEU A 376 17.56 9.66 -28.61
C LEU A 376 17.06 10.60 -29.70
N THR A 377 15.75 10.56 -29.93
CA THR A 377 15.04 11.44 -30.88
C THR A 377 14.06 12.38 -30.21
N GLU A 378 13.59 12.07 -28.99
CA GLU A 378 12.72 12.97 -28.22
C GLU A 378 12.83 12.67 -26.71
N PHE A 379 12.82 13.73 -25.89
CA PHE A 379 12.82 13.65 -24.42
C PHE A 379 11.40 13.71 -23.83
N TYR A 380 11.30 13.48 -22.52
CA TYR A 380 10.06 13.62 -21.77
C TYR A 380 9.67 15.09 -21.58
N TYR A 381 8.40 15.39 -21.88
CA TYR A 381 7.75 16.67 -21.63
C TYR A 381 6.37 16.45 -21.00
N GLU A 382 6.21 16.83 -19.73
CA GLU A 382 4.95 16.66 -18.99
C GLU A 382 3.79 17.46 -19.60
N ASN A 383 4.10 18.68 -20.05
CA ASN A 383 3.16 19.63 -20.64
C ASN A 383 3.65 20.08 -22.02
N GLN A 384 2.69 20.45 -22.88
CA GLN A 384 3.00 21.04 -24.17
C GLN A 384 3.50 22.48 -23.98
N THR A 385 4.58 22.83 -24.69
CA THR A 385 5.11 24.20 -24.79
C THR A 385 4.95 24.72 -26.23
N GLN A 386 5.41 25.94 -26.50
CA GLN A 386 5.42 26.49 -27.87
C GLN A 386 6.31 25.68 -28.83
N THR A 387 7.34 25.01 -28.30
CA THR A 387 8.35 24.30 -29.09
C THR A 387 8.26 22.79 -28.97
N ASN A 388 7.72 22.26 -27.87
CA ASN A 388 7.66 20.83 -27.59
C ASN A 388 6.21 20.38 -27.39
N ARG A 389 5.84 19.27 -28.02
CA ARG A 389 4.57 18.59 -27.74
C ARG A 389 4.64 17.92 -26.36
N LYS A 390 3.48 17.70 -25.76
CA LYS A 390 3.40 16.81 -24.59
C LYS A 390 3.88 15.41 -24.99
N HIS A 391 4.90 14.92 -24.30
CA HIS A 391 5.55 13.66 -24.60
C HIS A 391 5.88 12.91 -23.30
N GLN A 392 5.06 11.94 -22.92
CA GLN A 392 5.21 11.24 -21.63
C GLN A 392 6.13 10.01 -21.73
N ALA A 393 7.21 10.12 -22.50
CA ALA A 393 8.13 9.03 -22.83
C ALA A 393 9.50 9.57 -23.24
N ILE A 394 10.41 8.66 -23.60
CA ILE A 394 11.64 8.96 -24.33
C ILE A 394 11.68 8.10 -25.59
N ASP A 395 12.09 8.67 -26.72
CA ASP A 395 12.11 7.97 -28.00
C ASP A 395 13.56 7.62 -28.38
N VAL A 396 13.83 6.33 -28.55
CA VAL A 396 15.15 5.81 -28.94
C VAL A 396 15.09 5.27 -30.36
N ALA A 397 15.78 5.93 -31.28
CA ALA A 397 15.92 5.46 -32.65
C ALA A 397 16.98 4.36 -32.75
N GLY A 398 16.65 3.33 -33.52
CA GLY A 398 17.53 2.21 -33.82
C GLY A 398 17.17 1.57 -35.16
N LYS A 399 18.01 0.66 -35.66
CA LYS A 399 17.70 -0.08 -36.90
C LYS A 399 16.40 -0.86 -36.72
N GLN A 400 15.53 -0.84 -37.73
CA GLN A 400 14.36 -1.71 -37.75
C GLN A 400 14.81 -3.18 -37.60
N GLY A 401 14.13 -3.93 -36.73
CA GLY A 401 14.48 -5.30 -36.40
C GLY A 401 15.57 -5.44 -35.33
N ALA A 402 16.23 -4.36 -34.89
CA ALA A 402 17.18 -4.43 -33.78
C ALA A 402 16.48 -4.93 -32.51
N ARG A 403 17.12 -5.83 -31.76
CA ARG A 403 16.55 -6.39 -30.53
C ARG A 403 16.54 -5.34 -29.43
N ILE A 404 15.42 -5.25 -28.73
CA ILE A 404 15.25 -4.49 -27.49
C ILE A 404 15.53 -5.47 -26.35
N LEU A 405 16.47 -5.12 -25.48
CA LEU A 405 16.90 -5.95 -24.36
C LEU A 405 16.18 -5.55 -23.07
N ALA A 406 15.85 -6.52 -22.23
CA ALA A 406 15.20 -6.30 -20.96
C ALA A 406 16.11 -5.47 -20.03
N PRO A 407 15.70 -4.27 -19.60
CA PRO A 407 16.50 -3.42 -18.69
C PRO A 407 16.73 -4.04 -17.30
N PHE A 408 15.89 -4.98 -16.89
CA PHE A 408 15.93 -5.71 -15.61
C PHE A 408 15.06 -6.97 -15.71
N SER A 409 15.26 -7.92 -14.79
CA SER A 409 14.43 -9.13 -14.72
C SER A 409 13.02 -8.78 -14.24
N ALA A 410 11.99 -9.22 -14.96
CA ALA A 410 10.62 -8.77 -14.76
C ALA A 410 9.59 -9.71 -15.37
N LYS A 411 8.33 -9.55 -14.97
CA LYS A 411 7.21 -10.16 -15.69
C LYS A 411 6.83 -9.30 -16.90
N ALA A 412 6.81 -9.91 -18.07
CA ALA A 412 6.38 -9.28 -19.32
C ALA A 412 4.85 -9.30 -19.47
N TRP A 413 4.34 -8.24 -20.07
CA TRP A 413 2.95 -8.06 -20.45
C TRP A 413 2.91 -7.53 -21.87
N THR A 414 2.06 -8.11 -22.71
CA THR A 414 1.99 -7.76 -24.13
C THR A 414 0.63 -7.17 -24.46
N SER A 415 0.61 -6.17 -25.34
CA SER A 415 -0.62 -5.59 -25.83
C SER A 415 -0.44 -5.03 -27.23
N LYS A 416 -1.55 -4.69 -27.88
CA LYS A 416 -1.55 -4.00 -29.16
C LYS A 416 -2.65 -2.95 -29.18
N ASP A 417 -2.32 -1.74 -29.59
CA ASP A 417 -3.31 -0.69 -29.85
C ASP A 417 -2.94 0.12 -31.10
N GLU A 418 -3.88 0.95 -31.58
CA GLU A 418 -3.73 1.72 -32.82
C GLU A 418 -2.57 2.73 -32.73
N ARG A 419 -2.38 3.36 -31.58
CA ARG A 419 -1.41 4.44 -31.41
C ARG A 419 -0.02 3.91 -31.08
N GLY A 420 0.09 3.03 -30.08
CA GLY A 420 1.34 2.43 -29.61
C GLY A 420 1.78 1.21 -30.42
N GLY A 421 0.95 0.71 -31.34
CA GLY A 421 1.31 -0.43 -32.17
C GLY A 421 1.44 -1.70 -31.35
N ILE A 422 2.51 -2.46 -31.57
CA ILE A 422 2.87 -3.64 -30.79
C ILE A 422 3.66 -3.19 -29.56
N ILE A 423 3.20 -3.63 -28.38
CA ILE A 423 3.66 -3.13 -27.09
C ILE A 423 4.10 -4.29 -26.21
N ILE A 424 5.23 -4.10 -25.53
CA ILE A 424 5.67 -4.96 -24.43
C ILE A 424 5.99 -4.11 -23.20
N GLY A 425 5.39 -4.46 -22.07
CA GLY A 425 5.64 -3.84 -20.78
C GLY A 425 6.27 -4.82 -19.80
N LEU A 426 7.23 -4.34 -19.04
CA LEU A 426 7.91 -5.08 -17.98
C LEU A 426 7.52 -4.51 -16.62
N VAL A 427 7.16 -5.41 -15.69
CA VAL A 427 6.86 -5.03 -14.31
C VAL A 427 7.69 -5.85 -13.33
N HIS A 428 8.42 -5.14 -12.47
CA HIS A 428 9.15 -5.73 -11.35
C HIS A 428 8.93 -4.91 -10.09
N GLU A 429 8.29 -5.49 -9.07
CA GLU A 429 7.88 -4.80 -7.84
C GLU A 429 7.08 -3.51 -8.10
N LYS A 430 7.74 -2.35 -7.99
CA LYS A 430 7.17 -1.02 -8.23
C LYS A 430 7.57 -0.44 -9.58
N GLN A 431 8.51 -1.05 -10.29
CA GLN A 431 9.09 -0.57 -11.54
C GLN A 431 8.23 -0.97 -12.72
N VAL A 432 7.91 -0.01 -13.59
CA VAL A 432 7.22 -0.25 -14.86
C VAL A 432 8.00 0.40 -15.99
N VAL A 433 8.29 -0.36 -17.04
CA VAL A 433 8.82 0.14 -18.32
C VAL A 433 7.99 -0.45 -19.45
N VAL A 434 7.54 0.38 -20.38
CA VAL A 434 6.72 -0.03 -21.52
C VAL A 434 7.41 0.42 -22.81
N PHE A 435 7.60 -0.51 -23.73
CA PHE A 435 8.13 -0.29 -25.07
C PHE A 435 6.99 -0.36 -26.07
N MET A 436 6.86 0.66 -26.90
CA MET A 436 5.87 0.76 -27.98
C MET A 436 6.55 0.79 -29.34
N HIS A 437 5.74 0.72 -30.40
CA HIS A 437 6.17 0.70 -31.81
C HIS A 437 7.05 -0.50 -32.20
N CYS A 438 6.96 -1.61 -31.47
CA CYS A 438 7.77 -2.79 -31.75
C CYS A 438 7.39 -3.42 -33.12
N ASP A 439 8.33 -4.11 -33.77
CA ASP A 439 8.06 -4.89 -34.98
C ASP A 439 7.52 -6.27 -34.61
N LYS A 440 8.22 -6.97 -33.70
CA LYS A 440 7.87 -8.30 -33.21
C LYS A 440 8.13 -8.42 -31.71
N LEU A 441 7.27 -9.18 -31.04
CA LEU A 441 7.45 -9.64 -29.66
C LEU A 441 8.25 -10.95 -29.68
N LEU A 442 9.18 -11.09 -28.74
CA LEU A 442 9.97 -12.31 -28.56
C LEU A 442 9.57 -13.08 -27.30
N TYR A 443 8.62 -12.54 -26.53
CA TYR A 443 8.10 -13.08 -25.28
C TYR A 443 6.57 -13.06 -25.27
N LEU A 444 5.99 -13.98 -24.51
CA LEU A 444 4.55 -14.11 -24.35
C LEU A 444 4.03 -13.29 -23.16
N ASP A 445 2.73 -13.00 -23.18
CA ASP A 445 2.05 -12.35 -22.06
C ASP A 445 2.20 -13.17 -20.78
N GLY A 446 2.63 -12.50 -19.70
CA GLY A 446 2.82 -13.11 -18.39
C GLY A 446 4.12 -13.90 -18.21
N GLN A 447 5.00 -13.96 -19.21
CA GLN A 447 6.29 -14.66 -19.12
C GLN A 447 7.30 -13.87 -18.27
N GLU A 448 8.10 -14.58 -17.46
CA GLU A 448 9.24 -13.97 -16.74
C GLU A 448 10.42 -13.80 -17.69
N VAL A 449 11.05 -12.62 -17.66
CA VAL A 449 12.23 -12.26 -18.46
C VAL A 449 13.41 -11.98 -17.53
N MET A 450 14.63 -12.29 -17.98
CA MET A 450 15.86 -11.93 -17.27
C MET A 450 16.43 -10.62 -17.82
N ALA A 451 17.16 -9.88 -16.98
CA ALA A 451 17.89 -8.71 -17.43
C ALA A 451 18.84 -9.07 -18.59
N GLY A 452 18.77 -8.31 -19.69
CA GLY A 452 19.54 -8.55 -20.91
C GLY A 452 18.85 -9.44 -21.95
N ASP A 453 17.72 -10.09 -21.63
CA ASP A 453 16.99 -10.92 -22.58
C ASP A 453 16.43 -10.07 -23.74
N PRO A 454 16.48 -10.54 -25.00
CA PRO A 454 15.85 -9.86 -26.12
C PRO A 454 14.32 -10.04 -26.07
N ILE A 455 13.59 -8.99 -25.71
CA ILE A 455 12.14 -9.05 -25.42
C ILE A 455 11.26 -8.69 -26.63
N ALA A 456 11.78 -7.84 -27.51
CA ALA A 456 11.09 -7.37 -28.71
C ALA A 456 12.12 -6.88 -29.74
N THR A 457 11.63 -6.39 -30.86
CA THR A 457 12.45 -5.76 -31.90
C THR A 457 11.92 -4.37 -32.24
N VAL A 458 12.82 -3.43 -32.53
CA VAL A 458 12.50 -2.06 -32.97
C VAL A 458 11.69 -2.12 -34.25
N GLY A 459 10.60 -1.37 -34.32
CA GLY A 459 9.70 -1.40 -35.46
C GLY A 459 9.10 -0.05 -35.81
N THR A 460 8.05 -0.13 -36.63
CA THR A 460 7.29 1.01 -37.11
C THR A 460 5.78 0.78 -36.94
N SER A 461 5.38 -0.05 -35.99
CA SER A 461 3.95 -0.33 -35.75
C SER A 461 3.27 0.83 -35.01
N GLY A 462 1.97 1.03 -35.27
CA GLY A 462 1.19 2.13 -34.69
C GLY A 462 1.52 3.48 -35.33
N HIS A 463 1.39 4.57 -34.57
CA HIS A 463 1.62 5.93 -35.06
C HIS A 463 3.07 6.36 -34.86
N THR A 464 3.86 6.23 -35.92
CA THR A 464 5.30 6.55 -35.90
C THR A 464 5.75 7.10 -37.26
N THR A 465 6.79 7.94 -37.24
CA THR A 465 7.41 8.55 -38.43
C THR A 465 8.66 7.79 -38.90
N GLY A 466 9.13 6.79 -38.14
CA GLY A 466 10.30 5.99 -38.48
C GLY A 466 10.69 4.98 -37.40
N PRO A 467 11.67 4.10 -37.67
CA PRO A 467 12.06 3.05 -36.73
C PRO A 467 12.60 3.59 -35.40
N HIS A 468 11.83 3.41 -34.33
CA HIS A 468 12.22 3.77 -32.97
C HIS A 468 11.41 2.96 -31.95
N ALA A 469 11.84 3.00 -30.69
CA ALA A 469 11.08 2.50 -29.56
C ALA A 469 10.70 3.68 -28.65
N HIS A 470 9.40 3.81 -28.41
CA HIS A 470 8.83 4.81 -27.51
C HIS A 470 8.73 4.19 -26.12
N ILE A 471 9.53 4.72 -25.19
CA ILE A 471 9.73 4.14 -23.87
C ILE A 471 8.99 4.96 -22.82
N VAL A 472 7.92 4.39 -22.27
CA VAL A 472 7.19 4.96 -21.13
C VAL A 472 7.69 4.30 -19.85
N THR A 473 8.10 5.10 -18.87
CA THR A 473 8.45 4.59 -17.55
C THR A 473 7.42 4.97 -16.52
N GLY A 474 7.34 4.23 -15.42
CA GLY A 474 6.37 4.50 -14.38
C GLY A 474 6.57 3.72 -13.09
N ILE A 475 5.67 4.00 -12.15
CA ILE A 475 5.61 3.35 -10.84
C ILE A 475 4.24 2.74 -10.61
N VAL A 476 4.22 1.48 -10.17
CA VAL A 476 2.98 0.78 -9.78
C VAL A 476 2.27 1.56 -8.67
N ASP A 477 1.02 1.94 -8.94
CA ASP A 477 0.18 2.72 -8.03
C ASP A 477 -1.29 2.32 -8.25
N LYS A 478 -2.00 1.98 -7.16
CA LYS A 478 -3.43 1.62 -7.18
C LYS A 478 -4.32 2.72 -7.77
N ASN A 479 -3.89 3.98 -7.69
CA ASN A 479 -4.54 5.16 -8.23
C ASN A 479 -3.91 5.61 -9.56
N GLY A 480 -3.11 4.75 -10.20
CA GLY A 480 -2.52 5.01 -11.51
C GLY A 480 -3.55 5.20 -12.61
N THR A 481 -3.28 6.12 -13.52
CA THR A 481 -4.13 6.44 -14.67
C THR A 481 -3.82 5.57 -15.89
N LYS A 482 -2.65 4.93 -15.93
CA LYS A 482 -2.25 3.99 -16.99
C LYS A 482 -2.35 2.55 -16.50
N ARG A 483 -2.49 1.62 -17.45
CA ARG A 483 -2.67 0.19 -17.18
C ARG A 483 -1.76 -0.66 -18.06
N LEU A 484 -1.31 -1.77 -17.50
CA LEU A 484 -0.61 -2.85 -18.19
C LEU A 484 -1.18 -4.16 -17.63
N GLY A 485 -2.04 -4.82 -18.40
CA GLY A 485 -2.91 -5.89 -17.88
C GLY A 485 -3.74 -5.40 -16.69
N ASN A 486 -3.65 -6.12 -15.56
CA ASN A 486 -4.33 -5.77 -14.30
C ASN A 486 -3.57 -4.75 -13.44
N ILE A 487 -2.40 -4.30 -13.87
CA ILE A 487 -1.50 -3.44 -13.09
C ILE A 487 -1.77 -1.99 -13.45
N LYS A 488 -2.06 -1.17 -12.44
CA LYS A 488 -2.18 0.29 -12.58
C LYS A 488 -0.85 0.95 -12.22
N TYR A 489 -0.46 1.98 -13.00
CA TYR A 489 0.77 2.72 -12.76
C TYR A 489 0.62 4.21 -13.09
N LYS A 490 1.49 5.02 -12.47
CA LYS A 490 1.67 6.44 -12.80
C LYS A 490 2.91 6.61 -13.65
N VAL A 491 2.80 7.39 -14.71
CA VAL A 491 3.94 7.71 -15.59
C VAL A 491 4.96 8.54 -14.83
N MET A 492 6.23 8.29 -15.10
CA MET A 492 7.37 9.00 -14.56
C MET A 492 8.30 9.40 -15.70
N ASP A 493 8.97 10.54 -15.56
CA ASP A 493 10.06 10.92 -16.45
C ASP A 493 11.14 9.81 -16.50
N PRO A 494 11.50 9.26 -17.67
CA PRO A 494 12.52 8.22 -17.82
C PRO A 494 13.91 8.56 -17.26
N ILE A 495 14.29 9.84 -17.21
CA ILE A 495 15.55 10.27 -16.59
C ILE A 495 15.42 10.16 -15.06
N THR A 496 14.38 10.75 -14.49
CA THR A 496 14.06 10.63 -13.06
C THR A 496 13.90 9.16 -12.63
N TRP A 497 13.24 8.35 -13.46
CA TRP A 497 13.06 6.92 -13.24
C TRP A 497 14.41 6.20 -13.18
N TYR A 498 15.31 6.50 -14.12
CA TYR A 498 16.67 5.95 -14.11
C TYR A 498 17.41 6.27 -12.82
N TYR A 499 17.37 7.50 -12.29
CA TYR A 499 18.05 7.81 -11.02
C TYR A 499 17.38 7.19 -9.80
N ARG A 500 16.05 7.03 -9.84
CA ARG A 500 15.29 6.42 -8.75
C ARG A 500 15.54 4.93 -8.63
N PHE A 501 15.61 4.24 -9.77
CA PHE A 501 15.77 2.79 -9.86
C PHE A 501 17.13 2.38 -10.40
N LYS A 502 18.09 3.32 -10.40
CA LYS A 502 19.42 3.14 -10.97
C LYS A 502 19.90 1.75 -10.58
N PRO A 503 20.23 0.89 -11.56
CA PRO A 503 20.82 -0.39 -11.25
C PRO A 503 22.00 -0.09 -10.32
N LYS A 504 21.93 -0.57 -9.08
CA LYS A 504 23.11 -0.59 -8.22
C LYS A 504 24.05 -1.54 -8.95
N SER A 505 24.89 -1.01 -9.83
CA SER A 505 25.86 -1.83 -10.54
C SER A 505 26.66 -2.57 -9.49
N LEU A 506 26.54 -3.90 -9.54
CA LEU A 506 27.64 -4.85 -9.43
C LEU A 506 28.91 -4.16 -8.95
N LYS A 507 29.18 -4.27 -7.64
CA LYS A 507 30.51 -3.97 -7.10
C LYS A 507 31.55 -4.84 -7.78
#